data_AF-A0A1Q3EF41-F1
#
_entry.id   AF-A0A1Q3EF41-F1
#
_cell.length_a   1.000
_cell.length_b   1.000
_cell.length_c   1.000
_cell.angle_alpha   90.00
_cell.angle_beta   90.00
_cell.angle_gamma   90.00
#
_symmetry.space_group_name_H-M   'P 1'
#
loop_
_entity.id
_entity.type
_entity.pdbx_description
1 polymer ?
#
loop_
_entity_poly.entity_id
_entity_poly.type
_entity_poly.pdbx_seq_one_letter_code
_entity_poly.pdbx_strand_id
1 'polypeptide(L)'
;MDGSIYFNRITKGAKDLIKAEQSGKPMPASFDFANSQICAWCKQSIEPPKKPLRCSACKAPIYCSAKCAKRDWKTPAVPNAVTHKVLCTDNKRHMQRLPEVQAVLKSFPWGRLESDGTFSSEIARGRFDVLGGSGYGFWSHRGGPIPHQLHGDGAFQIDNVSHSAQFIQTMLRAFDHLDGSDLLKTRHLTDEEGWKLPRELIPFRDITQDARRPMLMTQFQGGVVDWDSWYRWRNLPKMSPAALLMDFPMSVYQMLVHCLEITHPNAGSEIKPVNLDIYFLGVEVELNFLPLYVYAQSPP
;
A
#
# COMPACT_ATOMS: atom_id res chain seq x y z
N MET A 1 11.07 -17.15 -11.99
CA MET A 1 11.43 -15.83 -12.54
C MET A 1 12.09 -15.08 -11.40
N ASP A 2 13.31 -14.58 -11.58
CA ASP A 2 14.00 -13.76 -10.59
C ASP A 2 13.13 -12.52 -10.24
N GLY A 3 13.06 -12.14 -8.96
CA GLY A 3 12.34 -10.95 -8.50
C GLY A 3 12.81 -9.67 -9.21
N SER A 4 14.09 -9.62 -9.61
CA SER A 4 14.61 -8.52 -10.44
C SER A 4 13.90 -8.42 -11.80
N ILE A 5 13.62 -9.55 -12.46
CA ILE A 5 12.94 -9.61 -13.76
C ILE A 5 11.49 -9.14 -13.63
N TYR A 6 10.82 -9.51 -12.52
CA TYR A 6 9.46 -9.06 -12.24
C TYR A 6 9.38 -7.54 -12.13
N PHE A 7 10.17 -6.94 -11.23
CA PHE A 7 10.16 -5.48 -11.03
C PHE A 7 10.60 -4.74 -12.29
N ASN A 8 11.63 -5.23 -13.00
CA ASN A 8 12.06 -4.63 -14.25
C ASN A 8 10.94 -4.59 -15.31
N ARG A 9 10.12 -5.65 -15.39
CA ARG A 9 8.97 -5.68 -16.31
C ARG A 9 7.92 -4.64 -15.94
N ILE A 10 7.58 -4.52 -14.67
CA ILE A 10 6.57 -3.57 -14.19
C ILE A 10 7.07 -2.13 -14.35
N THR A 11 8.32 -1.85 -13.95
CA THR A 11 8.96 -0.53 -14.11
C THR A 11 9.05 -0.13 -15.58
N LYS A 12 9.36 -1.08 -16.49
CA LYS A 12 9.31 -0.81 -17.93
C LYS A 12 7.89 -0.44 -18.38
N GLY A 13 6.88 -1.21 -17.99
CA GLY A 13 5.48 -0.91 -18.30
C GLY A 13 5.02 0.45 -17.80
N ALA A 14 5.45 0.84 -16.59
CA ALA A 14 5.19 2.15 -16.02
C ALA A 14 5.86 3.30 -16.80
N LYS A 15 7.11 3.11 -17.25
CA LYS A 15 7.83 4.09 -18.10
C LYS A 15 7.19 4.24 -19.47
N ASP A 16 6.73 3.14 -20.07
CA ASP A 16 6.03 3.17 -21.35
C ASP A 16 4.64 3.84 -21.21
N LEU A 17 3.96 3.66 -20.08
CA LEU A 17 2.72 4.38 -19.76
C LEU A 17 2.95 5.90 -19.69
N ILE A 18 3.98 6.37 -18.99
CA ILE A 18 4.30 7.81 -18.91
C ILE A 18 4.49 8.42 -20.30
N LYS A 19 5.24 7.74 -21.18
CA LYS A 19 5.45 8.19 -22.56
C LYS A 19 4.14 8.24 -23.34
N ALA A 20 3.25 7.27 -23.14
CA ALA A 20 1.95 7.24 -23.79
C ALA A 20 1.07 8.41 -23.31
N GLU A 21 1.03 8.69 -22.01
CA GLU A 21 0.30 9.84 -21.44
C GLU A 21 0.81 11.18 -22.01
N GLN A 22 2.13 11.34 -22.10
CA GLN A 22 2.77 12.55 -22.66
C GLN A 22 2.51 12.73 -24.16
N SER A 23 2.23 11.65 -24.89
CA SER A 23 1.95 11.73 -26.33
C SER A 23 0.60 12.37 -26.67
N GLY A 24 -0.31 12.49 -25.69
CA GLY A 24 -1.67 13.01 -25.89
C GLY A 24 -2.59 12.13 -26.75
N LYS A 25 -2.13 10.94 -27.18
CA LYS A 25 -2.92 9.99 -27.97
C LYS A 25 -3.87 9.17 -27.08
N PRO A 26 -4.96 8.60 -27.63
CA PRO A 26 -5.80 7.67 -26.91
C PRO A 26 -4.98 6.50 -26.35
N MET A 27 -5.19 6.17 -25.08
CA MET A 27 -4.45 5.13 -24.37
C MET A 27 -4.79 3.74 -24.94
N PRO A 28 -3.81 2.95 -25.42
CA PRO A 28 -4.04 1.57 -25.81
C PRO A 28 -4.59 0.70 -24.68
N ALA A 29 -5.45 -0.27 -25.00
CA ALA A 29 -5.97 -1.24 -24.02
C ALA A 29 -4.88 -2.10 -23.35
N SER A 30 -3.69 -2.19 -23.95
CA SER A 30 -2.53 -2.85 -23.35
C SER A 30 -1.97 -2.13 -22.12
N PHE A 31 -2.35 -0.87 -21.91
CA PHE A 31 -2.01 -0.10 -20.70
C PHE A 31 -3.13 -0.15 -19.66
N ASP A 32 -3.90 -1.23 -19.65
CA ASP A 32 -4.79 -1.58 -18.55
C ASP A 32 -4.10 -2.64 -17.67
N PHE A 33 -3.86 -2.28 -16.41
CA PHE A 33 -3.20 -3.13 -15.42
C PHE A 33 -4.19 -3.69 -14.40
N ALA A 34 -5.47 -3.81 -14.78
CA ALA A 34 -6.51 -4.45 -13.99
C ALA A 34 -6.08 -5.84 -13.50
N ASN A 35 -6.57 -6.20 -12.31
CA ASN A 35 -6.26 -7.51 -11.74
C ASN A 35 -6.96 -8.62 -12.53
N SER A 36 -6.28 -9.75 -12.67
CA SER A 36 -6.92 -10.97 -13.15
C SER A 36 -8.10 -11.33 -12.25
N GLN A 37 -9.26 -11.60 -12.85
CA GLN A 37 -10.45 -11.93 -12.10
C GLN A 37 -10.35 -13.38 -11.62
N ILE A 38 -10.12 -13.58 -10.32
CA ILE A 38 -9.95 -14.92 -9.73
C ILE A 38 -11.23 -15.31 -9.00
N CYS A 39 -11.67 -16.55 -9.20
CA CYS A 39 -12.82 -17.11 -8.48
C CYS A 39 -12.49 -17.26 -6.98
N ALA A 40 -13.28 -16.63 -6.11
CA ALA A 40 -13.08 -16.67 -4.67
C ALA A 40 -13.12 -18.09 -4.08
N TRP A 41 -13.84 -19.02 -4.70
CA TRP A 41 -13.92 -20.42 -4.27
C TRP A 41 -12.78 -21.28 -4.84
N CYS A 42 -12.77 -21.50 -6.17
CA CYS A 42 -11.85 -22.49 -6.79
C CYS A 42 -10.48 -21.92 -7.13
N LYS A 43 -10.24 -20.62 -6.91
CA LYS A 43 -8.97 -19.91 -7.14
C LYS A 43 -8.47 -19.94 -8.60
N GLN A 44 -9.31 -20.36 -9.53
CA GLN A 44 -9.01 -20.32 -10.97
C GLN A 44 -9.31 -18.94 -11.55
N SER A 45 -8.52 -18.51 -12.52
CA SER A 45 -8.79 -17.31 -13.32
C SER A 45 -10.09 -17.45 -14.10
N ILE A 46 -10.81 -16.33 -14.22
CA ILE A 46 -12.05 -16.20 -14.96
C ILE A 46 -11.72 -15.50 -16.27
N GLU A 47 -11.42 -16.32 -17.28
CA GLU A 47 -11.05 -15.83 -18.61
C GLU A 47 -12.26 -15.77 -19.55
N PRO A 48 -12.25 -14.86 -20.55
CA PRO A 48 -13.22 -14.87 -21.63
C PRO A 48 -13.34 -16.26 -22.28
N PRO A 49 -14.56 -16.69 -22.68
CA PRO A 49 -15.81 -15.93 -22.70
C PRO A 49 -16.59 -15.96 -21.36
N LYS A 50 -16.05 -16.55 -20.28
CA LYS A 50 -16.77 -16.63 -19.00
C LYS A 50 -16.89 -15.24 -18.40
N LYS A 51 -18.11 -14.87 -18.01
CA LYS A 51 -18.36 -13.61 -17.31
C LYS A 51 -18.26 -13.82 -15.79
N PRO A 52 -17.58 -12.92 -15.07
CA PRO A 52 -17.52 -12.95 -13.62
C PRO A 52 -18.93 -12.81 -13.01
N LEU A 53 -19.23 -13.62 -11.99
CA LEU A 53 -20.42 -13.45 -11.15
C LEU A 53 -20.00 -12.81 -9.83
N ARG A 54 -20.57 -11.65 -9.50
CA ARG A 54 -20.38 -11.03 -8.18
C ARG A 54 -21.50 -11.44 -7.23
N CYS A 55 -21.20 -11.56 -5.94
CA CYS A 55 -22.26 -11.70 -4.94
C CYS A 55 -23.26 -10.54 -5.09
N SER A 56 -24.55 -10.85 -5.25
CA SER A 56 -25.56 -9.83 -5.52
C SER A 56 -25.79 -8.90 -4.32
N ALA A 57 -25.53 -9.37 -3.10
CA ALA A 57 -25.76 -8.63 -1.87
C ALA A 57 -24.63 -7.65 -1.53
N CYS A 58 -23.37 -8.12 -1.49
CA CYS A 58 -22.23 -7.29 -1.09
C CYS A 58 -21.36 -6.79 -2.24
N LYS A 59 -21.47 -7.36 -3.46
CA LYS A 59 -20.66 -7.05 -4.65
C LYS A 59 -19.16 -7.32 -4.55
N ALA A 60 -18.67 -7.84 -3.42
CA ALA A 60 -17.24 -8.07 -3.18
C ALA A 60 -16.68 -9.33 -3.90
N PRO A 61 -16.98 -10.58 -3.47
CA PRO A 61 -16.35 -11.75 -4.07
C PRO A 61 -16.87 -11.98 -5.49
N ILE A 62 -15.95 -12.47 -6.33
CA ILE A 62 -16.19 -12.82 -7.73
C ILE A 62 -16.13 -14.35 -7.86
N TYR A 63 -17.00 -14.93 -8.68
CA TYR A 63 -17.11 -16.36 -8.90
C TYR A 63 -17.16 -16.69 -10.39
N CYS A 64 -16.60 -17.84 -10.76
CA CYS A 64 -16.74 -18.37 -12.12
C CYS A 64 -18.12 -19.02 -12.37
N SER A 65 -18.90 -19.31 -11.32
CA SER A 65 -20.21 -19.98 -11.42
C SER A 65 -21.04 -19.83 -10.14
N ALA A 66 -22.36 -19.96 -10.27
CA ALA A 66 -23.28 -20.03 -9.13
C ALA A 66 -22.98 -21.22 -8.20
N LYS A 67 -22.42 -22.32 -8.74
CA LYS A 67 -21.98 -23.47 -7.94
C LYS A 67 -20.84 -23.08 -6.99
N CYS A 68 -19.85 -22.32 -7.48
CA CYS A 68 -18.77 -21.80 -6.65
C CYS A 68 -19.30 -20.81 -5.60
N ALA A 69 -20.20 -19.90 -5.97
CA ALA A 69 -20.81 -18.97 -5.02
C ALA A 69 -21.56 -19.70 -3.88
N LYS A 70 -22.34 -20.75 -4.20
CA LYS A 70 -23.05 -21.55 -3.20
C LYS A 70 -22.13 -22.31 -2.25
N ARG A 71 -20.94 -22.74 -2.74
CA ARG A 71 -19.94 -23.43 -1.91
C ARG A 71 -19.26 -22.46 -0.96
N ASP A 72 -18.76 -21.33 -1.46
CA ASP A 72 -18.12 -20.29 -0.66
C ASP A 72 -19.04 -19.69 0.41
N TRP A 73 -20.35 -19.67 0.14
CA TRP A 73 -21.36 -19.27 1.11
C TRP A 73 -21.39 -20.15 2.36
N LYS A 74 -21.17 -21.46 2.22
CA LYS A 74 -21.40 -22.44 3.30
C LYS A 74 -20.11 -23.06 3.85
N THR A 75 -19.06 -23.09 3.04
CA THR A 75 -17.84 -23.82 3.33
C THR A 75 -16.70 -22.82 3.37
N PRO A 76 -15.85 -22.84 4.40
CA PRO A 76 -14.70 -21.96 4.44
C PRO A 76 -13.66 -22.40 3.41
N ALA A 77 -12.91 -21.44 2.86
CA ALA A 77 -11.89 -21.73 1.85
C ALA A 77 -10.70 -22.52 2.41
N VAL A 78 -10.42 -22.38 3.71
CA VAL A 78 -9.39 -23.10 4.48
C VAL A 78 -9.93 -23.43 5.87
N PRO A 79 -9.36 -24.42 6.59
CA PRO A 79 -9.73 -24.70 7.98
C PRO A 79 -9.67 -23.43 8.84
N ASN A 80 -10.62 -23.28 9.77
CA ASN A 80 -10.76 -22.13 10.69
C ASN A 80 -11.04 -20.76 10.06
N ALA A 81 -11.08 -20.63 8.73
CA ALA A 81 -11.57 -19.39 8.11
C ALA A 81 -13.08 -19.24 8.28
N VAL A 82 -13.55 -18.00 8.29
CA VAL A 82 -14.99 -17.69 8.24
C VAL A 82 -15.53 -17.85 6.82
N THR A 83 -16.80 -18.21 6.70
CA THR A 83 -17.47 -18.37 5.40
C THR A 83 -17.85 -17.01 4.81
N HIS A 84 -18.12 -16.96 3.50
CA HIS A 84 -18.66 -15.74 2.89
C HIS A 84 -19.99 -15.33 3.53
N LYS A 85 -20.84 -16.28 3.97
CA LYS A 85 -22.10 -15.96 4.66
C LYS A 85 -21.90 -15.03 5.87
N VAL A 86 -20.84 -15.26 6.64
CA VAL A 86 -20.50 -14.43 7.79
C VAL A 86 -19.93 -13.08 7.34
N LEU A 87 -18.98 -13.09 6.38
CA LEU A 87 -18.32 -11.88 5.89
C LEU A 87 -19.20 -10.99 5.00
N CYS A 88 -20.35 -11.46 4.53
CA CYS A 88 -21.14 -10.77 3.50
C CYS A 88 -21.61 -9.38 3.97
N THR A 89 -21.98 -9.24 5.24
CA THR A 89 -22.44 -7.96 5.80
C THR A 89 -21.30 -6.94 5.87
N ASP A 90 -20.13 -7.34 6.39
CA ASP A 90 -18.96 -6.46 6.48
C ASP A 90 -18.45 -6.08 5.09
N ASN A 91 -18.37 -7.05 4.18
CA ASN A 91 -18.03 -6.78 2.78
C ASN A 91 -18.99 -5.79 2.14
N LYS A 92 -20.29 -5.87 2.44
CA LYS A 92 -21.27 -4.90 1.92
C LYS A 92 -20.97 -3.50 2.43
N ARG A 93 -20.67 -3.37 3.73
CA ARG A 93 -20.27 -2.10 4.35
C ARG A 93 -18.98 -1.55 3.71
N HIS A 94 -17.98 -2.39 3.47
CA HIS A 94 -16.75 -1.96 2.81
C HIS A 94 -16.99 -1.52 1.36
N MET A 95 -17.81 -2.26 0.61
CA MET A 95 -18.12 -1.91 -0.78
C MET A 95 -18.94 -0.63 -0.91
N GLN A 96 -19.70 -0.22 0.12
CA GLN A 96 -20.35 1.10 0.15
C GLN A 96 -19.35 2.25 0.20
N ARG A 97 -18.14 2.04 0.72
CA ARG A 97 -17.07 3.05 0.78
C ARG A 97 -16.19 3.09 -0.47
N LEU A 98 -16.41 2.19 -1.44
CA LEU A 98 -15.59 2.12 -2.66
C LEU A 98 -15.54 3.46 -3.42
N PRO A 99 -16.66 4.20 -3.62
CA PRO A 99 -16.61 5.50 -4.29
C PRO A 99 -15.72 6.53 -3.56
N GLU A 100 -15.75 6.55 -2.22
CA GLU A 100 -14.93 7.44 -1.40
C GLU A 100 -13.44 7.09 -1.53
N VAL A 101 -13.10 5.80 -1.44
CA VAL A 101 -11.72 5.32 -1.61
C VAL A 101 -11.19 5.63 -3.01
N GLN A 102 -12.02 5.44 -4.04
CA GLN A 102 -11.67 5.80 -5.41
C GLN A 102 -11.53 7.31 -5.60
N ALA A 103 -12.34 8.13 -4.92
CA ALA A 103 -12.22 9.58 -4.96
C ALA A 103 -10.90 10.07 -4.34
N VAL A 104 -10.47 9.47 -3.23
CA VAL A 104 -9.15 9.73 -2.63
C VAL A 104 -8.04 9.48 -3.65
N LEU A 105 -8.05 8.33 -4.34
CA LEU A 105 -7.04 8.07 -5.38
C LEU A 105 -7.08 9.12 -6.49
N LYS A 106 -8.27 9.47 -6.98
CA LYS A 106 -8.44 10.46 -8.06
C LYS A 106 -8.02 11.89 -7.67
N SER A 107 -7.91 12.18 -6.37
CA SER A 107 -7.36 13.46 -5.90
C SER A 107 -5.87 13.63 -6.19
N PHE A 108 -5.16 12.53 -6.45
CA PHE A 108 -3.74 12.57 -6.81
C PHE A 108 -3.59 12.68 -8.33
N PRO A 109 -2.73 13.59 -8.84
CA PRO A 109 -2.46 13.70 -10.28
C PRO A 109 -1.91 12.42 -10.91
N TRP A 110 -1.21 11.59 -10.14
CA TRP A 110 -0.71 10.28 -10.57
C TRP A 110 -1.72 9.15 -10.32
N GLY A 111 -2.83 9.43 -9.65
CA GLY A 111 -3.87 8.46 -9.31
C GLY A 111 -4.59 7.98 -10.57
N ARG A 112 -4.63 6.66 -10.76
CA ARG A 112 -5.22 6.04 -11.94
C ARG A 112 -6.01 4.80 -11.55
N LEU A 113 -7.25 4.71 -12.03
CA LEU A 113 -8.05 3.50 -11.94
C LEU A 113 -7.96 2.71 -13.24
N GLU A 114 -7.92 1.40 -13.10
CA GLU A 114 -8.04 0.45 -14.21
C GLU A 114 -9.51 0.25 -14.62
N SER A 115 -9.76 -0.44 -15.74
CA SER A 115 -11.14 -0.63 -16.23
C SER A 115 -12.04 -1.42 -15.28
N ASP A 116 -11.46 -2.24 -14.40
CA ASP A 116 -12.16 -2.99 -13.37
C ASP A 116 -12.41 -2.18 -12.08
N GLY A 117 -11.95 -0.93 -12.03
CA GLY A 117 -12.03 -0.03 -10.89
C GLY A 117 -10.98 -0.26 -9.81
N THR A 118 -9.96 -1.08 -10.09
CA THR A 118 -8.82 -1.30 -9.19
C THR A 118 -7.72 -0.26 -9.39
N PHE A 119 -6.76 -0.23 -8.47
CA PHE A 119 -5.58 0.61 -8.49
C PHE A 119 -4.33 -0.28 -8.47
N SER A 120 -3.43 -0.09 -9.43
CA SER A 120 -2.14 -0.77 -9.43
C SER A 120 -1.09 0.06 -8.68
N SER A 121 -0.86 -0.27 -7.41
CA SER A 121 0.16 0.38 -6.58
C SER A 121 1.58 0.16 -7.12
N GLU A 122 1.85 -0.98 -7.74
CA GLU A 122 3.15 -1.29 -8.35
C GLU A 122 3.43 -0.40 -9.55
N ILE A 123 2.45 -0.23 -10.45
CA ILE A 123 2.60 0.68 -11.60
C ILE A 123 2.79 2.11 -11.10
N ALA A 124 2.03 2.54 -10.09
CA ALA A 124 2.21 3.85 -9.50
C ALA A 124 3.63 4.06 -8.96
N ARG A 125 4.19 3.11 -8.20
CA ARG A 125 5.59 3.17 -7.73
C ARG A 125 6.61 3.11 -8.87
N GLY A 126 6.36 2.27 -9.87
CA GLY A 126 7.22 2.13 -11.05
C GLY A 126 7.34 3.42 -11.87
N ARG A 127 6.31 4.28 -11.87
CA ARG A 127 6.33 5.59 -12.53
C ARG A 127 7.35 6.56 -11.90
N PHE A 128 7.71 6.34 -10.64
CA PHE A 128 8.69 7.14 -9.90
C PHE A 128 10.03 6.42 -9.74
N ASP A 129 10.23 5.27 -10.40
CA ASP A 129 11.46 4.46 -10.29
C ASP A 129 11.76 3.98 -8.86
N VAL A 130 10.72 3.90 -8.01
CA VAL A 130 10.81 3.47 -6.60
C VAL A 130 10.21 2.08 -6.38
N LEU A 131 9.90 1.35 -7.47
CA LEU A 131 9.47 -0.04 -7.40
C LEU A 131 10.69 -0.97 -7.48
N GLY A 132 11.02 -1.62 -6.38
CA GLY A 132 12.10 -2.61 -6.33
C GLY A 132 12.25 -3.28 -4.98
N GLY A 133 13.26 -4.16 -4.89
CA GLY A 133 13.65 -4.84 -3.66
C GLY A 133 14.73 -4.08 -2.89
N SER A 134 15.74 -4.79 -2.39
CA SER A 134 16.81 -4.22 -1.59
C SER A 134 17.51 -3.03 -2.28
N GLY A 135 17.85 -2.01 -1.49
CA GLY A 135 18.57 -0.83 -1.98
C GLY A 135 17.71 0.24 -2.63
N TYR A 136 16.37 0.16 -2.55
CA TYR A 136 15.42 1.19 -3.00
C TYR A 136 15.06 2.21 -1.90
N GLY A 137 15.90 2.32 -0.87
CA GLY A 137 15.69 3.25 0.24
C GLY A 137 14.47 2.87 1.08
N PHE A 138 13.67 3.85 1.51
CA PHE A 138 12.42 3.62 2.23
C PHE A 138 11.37 2.89 1.39
N TRP A 139 11.60 2.69 0.10
CA TRP A 139 10.70 1.90 -0.74
C TRP A 139 11.05 0.42 -0.79
N SER A 140 12.15 0.02 -0.12
CA SER A 140 12.62 -1.37 0.02
C SER A 140 11.71 -2.18 0.96
N HIS A 141 10.41 -2.13 0.73
CA HIS A 141 9.43 -3.01 1.34
C HIS A 141 9.24 -4.22 0.43
N ARG A 142 8.56 -5.25 0.92
CA ARG A 142 8.11 -6.38 0.10
C ARG A 142 7.17 -5.86 -1.01
N GLY A 143 7.73 -5.46 -2.15
CA GLY A 143 6.97 -5.27 -3.38
C GLY A 143 6.53 -6.63 -3.94
N GLY A 144 5.47 -6.66 -4.74
CA GLY A 144 4.92 -7.91 -5.27
C GLY A 144 3.56 -8.30 -4.66
N PRO A 145 3.04 -9.50 -5.00
CA PRO A 145 1.74 -9.99 -4.56
C PRO A 145 1.71 -10.44 -3.09
N ILE A 146 2.66 -10.01 -2.27
CA ILE A 146 2.81 -10.42 -0.88
C ILE A 146 2.05 -9.42 -0.02
N PRO A 147 0.93 -9.80 0.62
CA PRO A 147 0.26 -8.91 1.53
C PRO A 147 1.19 -8.54 2.69
N HIS A 148 1.08 -7.31 3.17
CA HIS A 148 1.68 -6.80 4.41
C HIS A 148 1.29 -7.61 5.67
N GLN A 149 0.46 -8.65 5.53
CA GLN A 149 0.02 -9.55 6.58
C GLN A 149 0.21 -10.99 6.12
N LEU A 150 1.47 -11.44 6.03
CA LEU A 150 1.71 -12.88 6.02
C LEU A 150 1.48 -13.38 7.45
N HIS A 151 0.31 -13.98 7.66
CA HIS A 151 -0.12 -14.68 8.87
C HIS A 151 0.83 -15.84 9.24
N GLY A 152 2.01 -15.53 9.79
CA GLY A 152 2.95 -16.51 10.34
C GLY A 152 3.28 -17.70 9.42
N ASP A 153 3.96 -18.70 9.99
CA ASP A 153 4.30 -19.95 9.29
C ASP A 153 3.07 -20.79 8.87
N GLY A 154 1.86 -20.41 9.30
CA GLY A 154 0.63 -21.19 9.10
C GLY A 154 -0.13 -20.94 7.79
N ALA A 155 0.17 -19.88 7.04
CA ALA A 155 -0.67 -19.48 5.90
C ALA A 155 -0.41 -20.26 4.59
N PHE A 156 0.67 -21.05 4.51
CA PHE A 156 1.09 -21.71 3.27
C PHE A 156 1.25 -23.23 3.37
N GLN A 157 0.59 -23.89 4.31
CA GLN A 157 0.22 -25.29 4.12
C GLN A 157 -0.93 -25.41 3.09
N ILE A 158 -0.65 -24.91 1.89
CA ILE A 158 -1.50 -25.08 0.72
C ILE A 158 -0.85 -26.21 -0.09
N ASP A 159 -0.94 -27.44 0.43
CA ASP A 159 -0.36 -28.63 -0.20
C ASP A 159 -1.09 -29.08 -1.47
N ASN A 160 -1.98 -28.27 -2.05
CA ASN A 160 -2.76 -28.67 -3.22
C ASN A 160 -3.44 -27.53 -4.00
N VAL A 161 -2.71 -26.56 -4.62
CA VAL A 161 -3.39 -25.63 -5.54
C VAL A 161 -2.48 -25.11 -6.67
N SER A 162 -3.06 -25.07 -7.88
CA SER A 162 -2.74 -24.35 -9.14
C SER A 162 -1.35 -23.76 -9.40
N HIS A 163 -0.95 -23.72 -10.68
CA HIS A 163 0.26 -23.05 -11.19
C HIS A 163 0.53 -21.66 -10.58
N SER A 164 -0.52 -20.89 -10.27
CA SER A 164 -0.42 -19.58 -9.61
C SER A 164 0.12 -19.63 -8.18
N ALA A 165 -0.22 -20.63 -7.37
CA ALA A 165 0.26 -20.74 -5.99
C ALA A 165 1.72 -21.21 -5.93
N GLN A 166 2.11 -22.14 -6.82
CA GLN A 166 3.52 -22.54 -6.99
C GLN A 166 4.39 -21.38 -7.49
N PHE A 167 3.84 -20.56 -8.39
CA PHE A 167 4.50 -19.33 -8.86
C PHE A 167 4.71 -18.34 -7.71
N ILE A 168 3.67 -18.09 -6.90
CA ILE A 168 3.78 -17.21 -5.71
C ILE A 168 4.82 -17.77 -4.74
N GLN A 169 4.80 -19.06 -4.41
CA GLN A 169 5.75 -19.67 -3.48
C GLN A 169 7.21 -19.57 -3.96
N THR A 170 7.44 -19.76 -5.27
CA THR A 170 8.78 -19.60 -5.86
C THR A 170 9.24 -18.15 -5.83
N MET A 171 8.32 -17.20 -6.07
CA MET A 171 8.60 -15.77 -5.97
C MET A 171 8.92 -15.39 -4.52
N LEU A 172 8.13 -15.87 -3.55
CA LEU A 172 8.30 -15.64 -2.11
C LEU A 172 9.70 -16.03 -1.62
N ARG A 173 10.23 -17.18 -2.05
CA ARG A 173 11.58 -17.64 -1.68
C ARG A 173 12.71 -16.82 -2.32
N ALA A 174 12.42 -16.08 -3.39
CA ALA A 174 13.39 -15.21 -4.05
C ALA A 174 13.43 -13.81 -3.42
N PHE A 175 12.48 -13.46 -2.56
CA PHE A 175 12.58 -12.26 -1.73
C PHE A 175 13.44 -12.61 -0.52
N ASP A 176 14.66 -12.05 -0.51
CA ASP A 176 15.47 -11.97 0.70
C ASP A 176 14.62 -11.38 1.84
N HIS A 177 14.87 -11.74 3.09
CA HIS A 177 14.06 -11.29 4.22
C HIS A 177 14.40 -9.81 4.53
N LEU A 178 13.91 -8.89 3.70
CA LEU A 178 14.26 -7.46 3.62
C LEU A 178 13.72 -6.61 4.78
N ASP A 179 13.33 -7.23 5.88
CA ASP A 179 12.58 -6.61 6.95
C ASP A 179 13.55 -5.97 7.96
N GLY A 180 13.70 -4.63 7.90
CA GLY A 180 14.48 -3.84 8.83
C GLY A 180 16.01 -3.87 8.63
N SER A 181 16.51 -4.55 7.59
CA SER A 181 17.97 -4.67 7.35
C SER A 181 18.70 -3.33 7.21
N ASP A 182 18.04 -2.32 6.63
CA ASP A 182 18.58 -0.96 6.51
C ASP A 182 18.74 -0.26 7.87
N LEU A 183 17.99 -0.66 8.89
CA LEU A 183 18.13 -0.15 10.27
C LEU A 183 19.37 -0.70 10.98
N LEU A 184 19.85 -1.87 10.56
CA LEU A 184 21.03 -2.53 11.14
C LEU A 184 22.34 -1.98 10.57
N LYS A 185 22.27 -1.12 9.54
CA LYS A 185 23.45 -0.49 8.94
C LYS A 185 24.06 0.51 9.91
N THR A 186 25.39 0.67 9.82
CA THR A 186 26.15 1.63 10.64
C THR A 186 25.79 3.09 10.40
N ARG A 187 25.12 3.39 9.28
CA ARG A 187 24.63 4.72 8.92
C ARG A 187 23.20 4.61 8.41
N HIS A 188 22.32 5.46 8.94
CA HIS A 188 20.96 5.61 8.43
C HIS A 188 20.93 6.43 7.14
N LEU A 189 19.93 6.15 6.30
CA LEU A 189 19.71 6.87 5.04
C LEU A 189 19.27 8.31 5.30
N THR A 190 19.85 9.23 4.54
CA THR A 190 19.33 10.61 4.40
C THR A 190 17.94 10.59 3.75
N ASP A 191 17.24 11.73 3.76
CA ASP A 191 15.95 11.84 3.07
C ASP A 191 16.07 11.62 1.56
N GLU A 192 17.11 12.15 0.93
CA GLU A 192 17.36 11.93 -0.50
C GLU A 192 17.66 10.46 -0.82
N GLU A 193 18.51 9.80 -0.03
CA GLU A 193 18.85 8.39 -0.23
C GLU A 193 17.67 7.45 0.06
N GLY A 194 16.86 7.80 1.06
CA GLY A 194 15.72 7.02 1.49
C GLY A 194 14.53 7.18 0.56
N TRP A 195 14.12 8.42 0.27
CA TRP A 195 12.98 8.67 -0.60
C TRP A 195 13.31 8.45 -2.07
N LYS A 196 14.54 8.66 -2.54
CA LYS A 196 14.90 8.49 -3.96
C LYS A 196 13.96 9.21 -4.95
N LEU A 197 13.36 10.31 -4.51
CA LEU A 197 12.48 11.14 -5.33
C LEU A 197 13.22 12.41 -5.75
N PRO A 198 12.75 13.10 -6.80
CA PRO A 198 13.11 14.51 -7.02
C PRO A 198 12.91 15.32 -5.75
N ARG A 199 13.81 16.26 -5.48
CA ARG A 199 13.90 16.99 -4.20
C ARG A 199 12.61 17.70 -3.82
N GLU A 200 11.85 18.20 -4.79
CA GLU A 200 10.56 18.86 -4.64
C GLU A 200 9.41 17.91 -4.27
N LEU A 201 9.61 16.60 -4.44
CA LEU A 201 8.63 15.55 -4.10
C LEU A 201 8.99 14.82 -2.80
N ILE A 202 10.12 15.12 -2.18
CA ILE A 202 10.56 14.49 -0.92
C ILE A 202 9.86 15.17 0.27
N PRO A 203 9.15 14.40 1.12
CA PRO A 203 8.69 14.88 2.41
C PRO A 203 9.83 14.81 3.44
N PHE A 204 10.67 15.85 3.49
CA PHE A 204 11.85 15.91 4.38
C PHE A 204 11.51 15.69 5.86
N ARG A 205 12.11 14.67 6.46
CA ARG A 205 12.07 14.39 7.90
C ARG A 205 13.06 15.28 8.64
N ASP A 206 14.19 15.60 8.00
CA ASP A 206 15.14 16.58 8.54
C ASP A 206 14.57 17.99 8.42
N ILE A 207 14.30 18.55 9.58
CA ILE A 207 13.69 19.85 9.83
C ILE A 207 14.70 21.00 9.88
N THR A 208 16.00 20.70 9.83
CA THR A 208 17.05 21.73 9.97
C THR A 208 17.13 22.64 8.75
N GLN A 209 16.52 22.26 7.62
CA GLN A 209 16.33 23.12 6.45
C GLN A 209 15.08 24.00 6.60
N ASP A 210 15.27 25.21 7.12
CA ASP A 210 14.24 26.18 7.54
C ASP A 210 13.08 26.38 6.53
N ALA A 211 13.37 26.44 5.23
CA ALA A 211 12.36 26.71 4.20
C ALA A 211 11.32 25.57 3.97
N ARG A 212 11.58 24.35 4.45
CA ARG A 212 10.67 23.19 4.27
C ARG A 212 10.26 22.52 5.57
N ARG A 213 10.53 23.18 6.70
CA ARG A 213 10.06 22.76 8.02
C ARG A 213 8.52 22.77 8.02
N PRO A 214 7.83 21.62 8.20
CA PRO A 214 6.41 21.67 8.49
C PRO A 214 6.22 22.39 9.83
N MET A 215 5.20 23.23 9.92
CA MET A 215 4.82 23.81 11.21
C MET A 215 4.47 22.70 12.21
N LEU A 216 4.60 22.98 13.51
CA LEU A 216 4.21 22.00 14.53
C LEU A 216 2.74 21.63 14.39
N MET A 217 2.40 20.38 14.68
CA MET A 217 1.01 19.92 14.58
C MET A 217 0.06 20.76 15.46
N THR A 218 0.53 21.19 16.64
CA THR A 218 -0.16 22.10 17.56
C THR A 218 -0.44 23.49 16.97
N GLN A 219 0.29 23.88 15.91
CA GLN A 219 0.15 25.16 15.21
C GLN A 219 -0.63 25.02 13.88
N PHE A 220 -0.82 23.80 13.39
CA PHE A 220 -1.52 23.54 12.13
C PHE A 220 -3.03 23.52 12.37
N GLN A 221 -3.68 24.66 12.14
CA GLN A 221 -5.12 24.81 12.33
C GLN A 221 -5.91 23.75 11.53
N GLY A 222 -6.81 23.04 12.22
CA GLY A 222 -7.61 21.96 11.65
C GLY A 222 -6.94 20.59 11.66
N GLY A 223 -5.64 20.50 11.97
CA GLY A 223 -4.90 19.24 12.06
C GLY A 223 -4.85 18.46 10.74
N VAL A 224 -4.35 17.22 10.80
CA VAL A 224 -4.32 16.30 9.66
C VAL A 224 -5.50 15.33 9.74
N VAL A 225 -6.49 15.56 8.88
CA VAL A 225 -7.75 14.79 8.84
C VAL A 225 -7.93 14.01 7.54
N ASP A 226 -7.12 14.31 6.53
CA ASP A 226 -7.14 13.70 5.20
C ASP A 226 -5.78 13.87 4.51
N TRP A 227 -5.67 13.37 3.28
CA TRP A 227 -4.44 13.56 2.51
C TRP A 227 -4.22 15.01 2.09
N ASP A 228 -5.25 15.84 1.92
CA ASP A 228 -5.06 17.24 1.50
C ASP A 228 -4.42 18.06 2.61
N SER A 229 -4.92 17.93 3.83
CA SER A 229 -4.35 18.50 5.05
C SER A 229 -2.94 17.97 5.33
N TRP A 230 -2.67 16.68 5.12
CA TRP A 230 -1.32 16.14 5.27
C TRP A 230 -0.32 16.76 4.27
N TYR A 231 -0.65 16.85 2.98
CA TYR A 231 0.25 17.45 1.98
C TYR A 231 0.46 18.95 2.22
N ARG A 232 -0.58 19.69 2.65
CA ARG A 232 -0.44 21.09 3.07
C ARG A 232 0.48 21.24 4.28
N TRP A 233 0.29 20.41 5.31
CA TRP A 233 1.13 20.41 6.50
C TRP A 233 2.61 20.15 6.16
N ARG A 234 2.86 19.25 5.21
CA ARG A 234 4.21 18.90 4.73
C ARG A 234 4.80 19.88 3.71
N ASN A 235 4.06 20.93 3.31
CA ASN A 235 4.43 21.84 2.24
C ASN A 235 4.84 21.08 0.95
N LEU A 236 4.03 20.08 0.57
CA LEU A 236 4.34 19.12 -0.49
C LEU A 236 3.28 19.15 -1.60
N PRO A 237 3.66 19.14 -2.89
CA PRO A 237 2.69 19.02 -3.96
C PRO A 237 2.09 17.61 -4.01
N LYS A 238 0.80 17.49 -4.37
CA LYS A 238 0.10 16.21 -4.58
C LYS A 238 0.72 15.32 -5.68
N MET A 239 1.61 15.88 -6.50
CA MET A 239 2.41 15.11 -7.45
C MET A 239 3.39 14.16 -6.75
N SER A 240 3.78 14.42 -5.50
CA SER A 240 4.61 13.49 -4.75
C SER A 240 3.85 12.18 -4.52
N PRO A 241 4.51 11.02 -4.70
CA PRO A 241 3.93 9.72 -4.42
C PRO A 241 4.02 9.34 -2.94
N ALA A 242 4.42 10.25 -2.04
CA ALA A 242 4.67 9.94 -0.63
C ALA A 242 3.49 9.23 0.05
N ALA A 243 2.25 9.49 -0.36
CA ALA A 243 1.05 8.80 0.14
C ALA A 243 1.09 7.28 -0.07
N LEU A 244 1.80 6.78 -1.09
CA LEU A 244 1.96 5.34 -1.33
C LEU A 244 2.82 4.63 -0.28
N LEU A 245 3.55 5.40 0.55
CA LEU A 245 4.40 4.88 1.62
C LEU A 245 3.95 5.35 3.01
N MET A 246 3.34 6.54 3.09
CA MET A 246 2.88 7.14 4.33
C MET A 246 1.51 6.62 4.79
N ASP A 247 0.84 5.78 3.99
CA ASP A 247 -0.47 5.21 4.35
C ASP A 247 -0.42 4.41 5.65
N PHE A 248 0.68 3.68 5.88
CA PHE A 248 0.90 2.95 7.13
C PHE A 248 1.14 3.89 8.33
N PRO A 249 2.16 4.79 8.33
CA PRO A 249 2.32 5.79 9.40
C PRO A 249 1.09 6.62 9.70
N MET A 250 0.35 7.02 8.66
CA MET A 250 -0.87 7.81 8.85
C MET A 250 -2.01 6.98 9.41
N SER A 251 -2.12 5.70 9.07
CA SER A 251 -3.09 4.80 9.70
C SER A 251 -2.83 4.63 11.19
N VAL A 252 -1.55 4.49 11.59
CA VAL A 252 -1.15 4.46 13.00
C VAL A 252 -1.51 5.77 13.68
N TYR A 253 -1.14 6.92 13.11
CA TYR A 253 -1.53 8.23 13.64
C TYR A 253 -3.05 8.34 13.86
N GLN A 254 -3.84 8.01 12.84
CA GLN A 254 -5.30 8.08 12.91
C GLN A 254 -5.87 7.15 13.99
N MET A 255 -5.30 5.95 14.13
CA MET A 255 -5.69 5.01 15.18
C MET A 255 -5.43 5.56 16.57
N LEU A 256 -4.23 6.10 16.84
CA LEU A 256 -3.85 6.59 18.16
C LEU A 256 -4.65 7.84 18.54
N VAL A 257 -4.87 8.74 17.59
CA VAL A 257 -5.51 10.04 17.84
C VAL A 257 -7.04 9.95 17.83
N HIS A 258 -7.62 9.23 16.88
CA HIS A 258 -9.06 9.30 16.60
C HIS A 258 -9.83 8.01 16.91
N CYS A 259 -9.17 6.85 16.95
CA CYS A 259 -9.85 5.60 17.27
C CYS A 259 -9.68 5.22 18.75
N LEU A 260 -8.45 5.34 19.27
CA LEU A 260 -8.10 4.97 20.65
C LEU A 260 -8.06 6.19 21.58
N GLU A 261 -7.96 7.40 21.01
CA GLU A 261 -7.95 8.67 21.74
C GLU A 261 -6.90 8.72 22.88
N ILE A 262 -5.76 8.04 22.69
CA ILE A 262 -4.68 7.99 23.69
C ILE A 262 -3.85 9.28 23.71
N THR A 263 -3.98 10.12 22.68
CA THR A 263 -3.39 11.45 22.56
C THR A 263 -4.25 12.32 21.64
N HIS A 264 -3.93 13.60 21.53
CA HIS A 264 -4.61 14.55 20.64
C HIS A 264 -3.57 15.39 19.87
N PRO A 265 -3.85 15.93 18.66
CA PRO A 265 -2.85 16.68 17.88
C PRO A 265 -2.35 17.95 18.57
N ASN A 266 -3.11 18.43 19.55
CA ASN A 266 -2.80 19.62 20.35
C ASN A 266 -2.19 19.25 21.73
N ALA A 267 -1.83 17.99 21.96
CA ALA A 267 -1.18 17.57 23.19
C ALA A 267 0.26 18.11 23.23
N GLY A 268 0.61 18.85 24.28
CA GLY A 268 1.94 19.41 24.47
C GLY A 268 2.19 20.72 23.73
N SER A 269 3.47 21.12 23.69
CA SER A 269 3.97 22.32 23.00
C SER A 269 5.44 22.13 22.61
N GLU A 270 6.02 23.08 21.87
CA GLU A 270 7.46 23.06 21.52
C GLU A 270 8.36 22.99 22.76
N ILE A 271 7.95 23.62 23.86
CA ILE A 271 8.72 23.72 25.10
C ILE A 271 8.41 22.54 26.05
N LYS A 272 7.24 21.93 25.91
CA LYS A 272 6.77 20.82 26.76
C LYS A 272 6.14 19.72 25.90
N PRO A 273 6.96 18.89 25.24
CA PRO A 273 6.45 17.77 24.46
C PRO A 273 5.81 16.72 25.36
N VAL A 274 4.84 15.98 24.81
CA VAL A 274 4.23 14.81 25.46
C VAL A 274 4.82 13.57 24.80
N ASN A 275 5.47 12.72 25.59
CA ASN A 275 6.04 11.47 25.11
C ASN A 275 4.98 10.37 25.15
N LEU A 276 4.93 9.56 24.10
CA LEU A 276 4.05 8.40 23.99
C LEU A 276 4.90 7.20 23.56
N ASP A 277 4.99 6.21 24.44
CA ASP A 277 5.71 4.97 24.16
C ASP A 277 4.74 3.95 23.56
N ILE A 278 5.05 3.51 22.34
CA ILE A 278 4.20 2.57 21.60
C ILE A 278 4.98 1.28 21.37
N TYR A 279 4.48 0.20 21.95
CA TYR A 279 5.07 -1.13 21.81
C TYR A 279 4.36 -1.87 20.69
N PHE A 280 5.06 -2.01 19.58
CA PHE A 280 4.62 -2.73 18.41
C PHE A 280 5.03 -4.21 18.50
N LEU A 281 4.08 -5.14 18.38
CA LEU A 281 4.33 -6.59 18.44
C LEU A 281 4.25 -7.19 17.03
N GLY A 282 5.24 -8.02 16.66
CA GLY A 282 5.27 -8.72 15.36
C GLY A 282 5.38 -7.76 14.17
N VAL A 283 6.31 -6.80 14.27
CA VAL A 283 6.45 -5.68 13.31
C VAL A 283 7.58 -5.86 12.31
N GLU A 284 7.97 -7.08 11.99
CA GLU A 284 9.10 -7.34 11.10
C GLU A 284 9.00 -6.51 9.81
N VAL A 285 7.84 -6.53 9.15
CA VAL A 285 7.58 -5.76 7.93
C VAL A 285 7.47 -4.27 8.24
N GLU A 286 6.81 -3.92 9.33
CA GLU A 286 6.53 -2.55 9.74
C GLU A 286 7.80 -1.79 10.18
N LEU A 287 8.86 -2.50 10.57
CA LEU A 287 10.17 -1.93 10.90
C LEU A 287 10.71 -1.10 9.73
N ASN A 288 10.39 -1.45 8.49
CA ASN A 288 10.81 -0.67 7.32
C ASN A 288 10.19 0.73 7.25
N PHE A 289 9.08 0.96 7.95
CA PHE A 289 8.49 2.30 8.08
C PHE A 289 9.02 3.06 9.28
N LEU A 290 9.79 2.45 10.21
CA LEU A 290 10.39 3.16 11.36
C LEU A 290 11.11 4.45 10.95
N PRO A 291 11.95 4.46 9.90
CA PRO A 291 12.59 5.69 9.45
C PRO A 291 11.59 6.81 9.13
N LEU A 292 10.34 6.50 8.76
CA LEU A 292 9.28 7.46 8.45
C LEU A 292 8.58 8.02 9.69
N TYR A 293 8.63 7.31 10.82
CA TYR A 293 8.15 7.80 12.11
C TYR A 293 9.20 8.68 12.82
N VAL A 294 10.47 8.49 12.50
CA VAL A 294 11.57 9.19 13.17
C VAL A 294 11.66 10.63 12.70
N TYR A 295 11.52 11.53 13.66
CA TYR A 295 11.94 12.92 13.56
C TYR A 295 13.46 12.95 13.72
N ALA A 296 14.18 13.30 12.66
CA ALA A 296 15.61 13.57 12.79
C ALA A 296 15.78 14.91 13.51
N GLN A 297 15.76 14.89 14.84
CA GLN A 297 16.58 15.89 15.55
C GLN A 297 18.02 15.43 15.31
N SER A 298 18.81 16.25 14.63
CA SER A 298 20.25 16.10 14.77
C SER A 298 20.55 16.05 16.28
N PRO A 299 21.27 15.04 16.79
CA PRO A 299 21.81 15.19 18.13
C PRO A 299 22.79 16.38 18.10
N PRO A 300 22.91 17.14 19.20
CA PRO A 300 24.04 18.06 19.36
C PRO A 300 25.38 17.32 19.30
#